data_AF-A0A9Q3GV96-F1
#
_entry.id   AF-A0A9Q3GV96-F1
#
_cell.length_a   1.000
_cell.length_b   1.000
_cell.length_c   1.000
_cell.angle_alpha   90.00
_cell.angle_beta   90.00
_cell.angle_gamma   90.00
#
_symmetry.space_group_name_H-M   'P 1'
#
loop_
_entity.id
_entity.type
_entity.pdbx_description
1 polymer ?
#
loop_
_entity_poly.entity_id
_entity_poly.type
_entity_poly.pdbx_seq_one_letter_code
_entity_poly.pdbx_strand_id
1 'polypeptide(L)'
;MQYIDRVLRKCTPINLKISLKKCNFGQQELLALGHKVSCLSLAIDQNKVAVVLQKPVTRNIKEMQSFLGFASYYRNHIKSFAHINSSLYKVCSKDVVFEITKERRDAYEKIKYEFANAPVIILPDFELPFKLYIDAACIQGLGAVLHQRQIVDGEPREGVICCISRQLKD
;
A
#
# COMPACT_ATOMS: atom_id res chain seq x y z
N MET A 1 20.36 1.23 22.12
CA MET A 1 20.94 -0.13 22.15
C MET A 1 20.20 -1.12 23.06
N GLN A 2 19.55 -0.69 24.15
CA GLN A 2 18.84 -1.57 25.09
C GLN A 2 17.80 -2.51 24.44
N TYR A 3 17.01 -2.02 23.47
CA TYR A 3 16.02 -2.86 22.78
C TYR A 3 16.64 -3.97 21.94
N ILE A 4 17.76 -3.68 21.27
CA ILE A 4 18.48 -4.67 20.45
C ILE A 4 19.02 -5.77 21.35
N ASP A 5 19.69 -5.41 22.45
CA ASP A 5 20.19 -6.36 23.44
C ASP A 5 19.06 -7.24 24.00
N ARG A 6 17.89 -6.65 24.31
CA ARG A 6 16.71 -7.40 24.78
C ARG A 6 16.22 -8.43 23.75
N VAL A 7 16.21 -8.09 22.47
CA VAL A 7 15.81 -9.02 21.41
C VAL A 7 16.85 -10.13 21.24
N LEU A 8 18.14 -9.79 21.18
CA LEU A 8 19.22 -10.75 21.02
C LEU A 8 19.24 -11.78 22.17
N ARG A 9 19.08 -11.34 23.42
CA ARG A 9 19.01 -12.23 24.60
C ARG A 9 17.85 -13.22 24.54
N LYS A 10 16.73 -12.87 23.88
CA LYS A 10 15.61 -13.81 23.65
C LYS A 10 15.89 -14.79 22.51
N CYS A 11 16.65 -14.38 21.51
CA CYS A 11 17.00 -15.20 20.35
C CYS A 11 18.03 -16.29 20.69
N THR A 12 19.00 -15.99 21.56
CA THR A 12 20.07 -16.92 21.95
C THR A 12 19.57 -18.27 22.51
N PRO A 13 18.65 -18.33 23.51
CA PRO A 13 18.24 -19.60 24.10
C PRO A 13 17.45 -20.51 23.14
N ILE A 14 16.78 -19.93 22.14
CA ILE A 14 16.03 -20.68 21.12
C ILE A 14 16.86 -20.99 19.88
N ASN A 15 18.17 -20.75 19.92
CA ASN A 15 19.11 -20.99 18.81
C ASN A 15 18.69 -20.28 17.50
N LEU A 16 18.04 -19.13 17.60
CA LEU A 16 17.66 -18.33 16.43
C LEU A 16 18.92 -17.64 15.87
N LYS A 17 19.26 -17.95 14.62
CA LYS A 17 20.42 -17.36 13.94
C LYS A 17 20.02 -16.08 13.21
N ILE A 18 20.78 -15.02 13.43
CA ILE A 18 20.57 -13.72 12.81
C ILE A 18 21.68 -13.47 11.79
N SER A 19 21.31 -13.13 10.56
CA SER A 19 22.26 -12.74 9.51
C SER A 19 22.64 -11.28 9.67
N LEU A 20 23.81 -11.01 10.28
CA LEU A 20 24.32 -9.65 10.47
C LEU A 20 24.38 -8.84 9.16
N LYS A 21 24.71 -9.48 8.03
CA LYS A 21 24.73 -8.85 6.69
C LYS A 21 23.38 -8.25 6.25
N LYS A 22 22.26 -8.70 6.83
CA LYS A 22 20.90 -8.24 6.52
C LYS A 22 20.32 -7.35 7.62
N CYS A 23 21.11 -7.01 8.64
CA CYS A 23 20.65 -6.19 9.75
C CYS A 23 21.04 -4.74 9.51
N ASN A 24 20.09 -3.84 9.71
CA ASN A 24 20.31 -2.40 9.67
C ASN A 24 19.99 -1.83 11.06
N PHE A 25 20.98 -1.22 11.71
CA PHE A 25 20.85 -0.67 13.06
C PHE A 25 21.02 0.85 13.06
N GLY A 26 20.28 1.53 13.94
CA GLY A 26 20.41 2.98 14.16
C GLY A 26 20.10 3.85 12.94
N GLN A 27 19.28 3.36 12.00
CA GLN A 27 18.90 4.12 10.81
C GLN A 27 17.66 4.98 11.09
N GLN A 28 17.59 6.17 10.49
CA GLN A 28 16.38 7.00 10.52
C GLN A 28 15.29 6.47 9.58
N GLU A 29 15.71 5.80 8.51
CA GLU A 29 14.83 5.16 7.53
C GLU A 29 15.36 3.77 7.19
N LEU A 30 14.45 2.82 6.95
CA LEU A 30 14.80 1.45 6.59
C LEU A 30 13.82 0.85 5.59
N LEU A 31 14.31 -0.05 4.75
CA LEU A 31 13.48 -0.83 3.85
C LEU A 31 13.03 -2.12 4.55
N ALA A 32 11.73 -2.29 4.72
CA ALA A 32 11.15 -3.50 5.31
C ALA A 32 9.83 -3.84 4.60
N LEU A 33 9.67 -5.13 4.27
CA LEU A 33 8.42 -5.68 3.70
C LEU A 33 7.89 -4.91 2.48
N GLY A 34 8.77 -4.39 1.62
CA GLY A 34 8.37 -3.61 0.43
C GLY A 34 7.98 -2.15 0.72
N HIS A 35 8.23 -1.68 1.93
CA HIS A 35 8.03 -0.29 2.32
C HIS A 35 9.34 0.37 2.75
N LYS A 36 9.40 1.68 2.56
CA LYS A 36 10.37 2.56 3.21
C LYS A 36 9.73 3.08 4.49
N VAL A 37 10.24 2.63 5.63
CA VAL A 37 9.73 2.94 6.97
C VAL A 37 10.63 4.01 7.59
N SER A 38 10.03 5.08 8.09
CA SER A 38 10.69 6.09 8.93
C SER A 38 10.05 6.12 10.31
N CYS A 39 10.55 6.99 11.20
CA CYS A 39 9.92 7.23 12.51
C CYS A 39 8.52 7.86 12.43
N LEU A 40 8.19 8.51 11.32
CA LEU A 40 6.94 9.30 11.17
C LEU A 40 6.03 8.76 10.08
N SER A 41 6.56 7.95 9.17
CA SER A 41 5.90 7.66 7.91
C SER A 41 6.23 6.29 7.34
N LEU A 42 5.33 5.85 6.46
CA LEU A 42 5.46 4.66 5.66
C LEU A 42 5.26 5.03 4.19
N ALA A 43 6.26 4.75 3.36
CA ALA A 43 6.20 4.94 1.92
C ALA A 43 6.34 3.59 1.21
N ILE A 44 5.88 3.52 -0.04
CA ILE A 44 6.13 2.35 -0.89
C ILE A 44 7.61 2.35 -1.31
N ASP A 45 8.26 1.19 -1.31
CA ASP A 45 9.58 1.05 -1.92
C ASP A 45 9.50 1.31 -3.44
N GLN A 46 10.07 2.43 -3.86
CA GLN A 46 10.05 2.86 -5.26
C GLN A 46 10.73 1.87 -6.21
N ASN A 47 11.64 1.02 -5.71
CA ASN A 47 12.22 -0.05 -6.52
C ASN A 47 11.18 -1.11 -6.88
N LYS A 48 10.24 -1.40 -5.97
CA LYS A 48 9.12 -2.33 -6.22
C LYS A 48 8.13 -1.72 -7.20
N VAL A 49 7.88 -0.41 -7.09
CA VAL A 49 7.02 0.32 -8.03
C VAL A 49 7.64 0.32 -9.42
N ALA A 50 8.94 0.63 -9.56
CA ALA A 50 9.63 0.67 -10.84
C ALA A 50 9.52 -0.66 -11.63
N VAL A 51 9.65 -1.80 -10.94
CA VAL A 51 9.48 -3.12 -11.56
C VAL A 51 8.07 -3.30 -12.13
N VAL A 52 7.04 -2.80 -11.44
CA VAL A 52 5.66 -2.90 -11.91
C VAL A 52 5.36 -1.89 -13.01
N LEU A 53 5.95 -0.70 -12.97
CA LEU A 53 5.81 0.32 -14.02
C LEU A 53 6.35 -0.16 -15.37
N GLN A 54 7.43 -0.94 -15.37
CA GLN A 54 8.05 -1.48 -16.57
C GLN A 54 7.32 -2.70 -17.15
N LYS A 55 6.40 -3.33 -16.39
CA LYS A 55 5.67 -4.49 -16.90
C LYS A 55 4.68 -4.07 -17.99
N PRO A 56 4.66 -4.76 -19.15
CA PRO A 56 3.64 -4.55 -20.16
C PRO A 56 2.28 -4.95 -19.61
N VAL A 57 1.21 -4.53 -20.29
CA VAL A 57 -0.15 -4.95 -19.96
C VAL A 57 -0.24 -6.47 -20.04
N THR A 58 -0.82 -7.06 -19.00
CA THR A 58 -0.90 -8.51 -18.80
C THR A 58 -1.65 -9.20 -19.93
N ARG A 59 -1.17 -10.37 -20.36
CA ARG A 59 -1.72 -11.10 -21.53
C ARG A 59 -2.63 -12.26 -21.15
N ASN A 60 -2.70 -12.59 -19.86
CA ASN A 60 -3.53 -13.70 -19.37
C ASN A 60 -4.06 -13.40 -17.95
N ILE A 61 -5.04 -14.21 -17.53
CA ILE A 61 -5.69 -14.10 -16.21
C ILE A 61 -4.68 -14.25 -15.06
N LYS A 62 -3.70 -15.16 -15.17
CA LYS A 62 -2.72 -15.42 -14.09
C LYS A 62 -1.84 -14.19 -13.84
N GLU A 63 -1.37 -13.54 -14.89
CA GLU A 63 -0.61 -12.30 -14.81
C GLU A 63 -1.44 -11.16 -14.24
N MET A 64 -2.71 -11.03 -14.66
CA MET A 64 -3.63 -10.03 -14.12
C MET A 64 -3.88 -10.25 -12.62
N GLN A 65 -4.10 -11.50 -12.18
CA GLN A 65 -4.26 -11.82 -10.76
C GLN A 65 -2.99 -11.55 -9.95
N SER A 66 -1.81 -11.86 -10.49
CA SER A 66 -0.53 -11.53 -9.87
C SER A 66 -0.36 -10.02 -9.69
N PHE A 67 -0.72 -9.25 -10.73
CA PHE A 67 -0.71 -7.79 -10.68
C PHE A 67 -1.70 -7.24 -9.65
N LEU A 68 -2.94 -7.73 -9.64
CA LEU A 68 -3.96 -7.30 -8.67
C LEU A 68 -3.57 -7.67 -7.23
N GLY A 69 -2.91 -8.80 -7.02
CA GLY A 69 -2.35 -9.18 -5.72
C GLY A 69 -1.30 -8.17 -5.23
N PHE A 70 -0.36 -7.79 -6.11
CA PHE A 70 0.60 -6.72 -5.82
C PHE A 70 -0.13 -5.39 -5.52
N ALA A 71 -1.09 -5.02 -6.38
CA ALA A 71 -1.78 -3.76 -6.24
C ALA A 71 -2.58 -3.69 -4.93
N SER A 72 -3.21 -4.79 -4.55
CA SER A 72 -3.97 -4.91 -3.30
C SER A 72 -3.08 -4.79 -2.05
N TYR A 73 -1.81 -5.19 -2.11
CA TYR A 73 -0.87 -5.05 -0.99
C TYR A 73 -0.65 -3.58 -0.62
N TYR A 74 -0.61 -2.70 -1.62
CA TYR A 74 -0.36 -1.26 -1.45
C TYR A 74 -1.64 -0.39 -1.53
N ARG A 75 -2.83 -1.00 -1.47
CA ARG A 75 -4.11 -0.30 -1.63
C ARG A 75 -4.32 0.87 -0.67
N ASN A 76 -3.70 0.83 0.51
CA ASN A 76 -3.83 1.90 1.53
C ASN A 76 -3.23 3.23 1.07
N HIS A 77 -2.35 3.23 0.06
CA HIS A 77 -1.78 4.43 -0.52
C HIS A 77 -2.64 5.00 -1.65
N ILE A 78 -3.61 4.24 -2.18
CA ILE A 78 -4.33 4.60 -3.40
C ILE A 78 -5.79 4.96 -3.07
N LYS A 79 -6.16 6.19 -3.44
CA LYS A 79 -7.56 6.64 -3.36
C LYS A 79 -8.40 5.93 -4.43
N SER A 80 -9.64 5.60 -4.07
CA SER A 80 -10.60 4.97 -5.00
C SER A 80 -10.12 3.66 -5.64
N PHE A 81 -9.24 2.92 -4.96
CA PHE A 81 -8.62 1.69 -5.45
C PHE A 81 -9.64 0.65 -5.97
N ALA A 82 -10.77 0.47 -5.28
CA ALA A 82 -11.78 -0.52 -5.66
C ALA A 82 -12.56 -0.11 -6.93
N HIS A 83 -12.72 1.19 -7.15
CA HIS A 83 -13.34 1.72 -8.36
C HIS A 83 -12.42 1.54 -9.57
N ILE A 84 -11.15 1.92 -9.45
CA ILE A 84 -10.15 1.81 -10.53
C ILE A 84 -9.97 0.36 -10.97
N ASN A 85 -9.83 -0.58 -10.03
CA ASN A 85 -9.58 -1.99 -10.35
C ASN A 85 -10.86 -2.80 -10.65
N SER A 86 -12.04 -2.18 -10.64
CA SER A 86 -13.32 -2.88 -10.80
C SER A 86 -13.40 -3.72 -12.07
N SER A 87 -13.03 -3.13 -13.21
CA SER A 87 -13.01 -3.78 -14.52
C SER A 87 -11.94 -4.89 -14.61
N LEU A 88 -10.83 -4.72 -13.88
CA LEU A 88 -9.73 -5.68 -13.80
C LEU A 88 -10.08 -6.91 -12.94
N TYR A 89 -10.82 -6.72 -11.85
CA TYR A 89 -11.35 -7.86 -11.07
C TYR A 89 -12.40 -8.64 -11.86
N LYS A 90 -13.27 -7.95 -12.60
CA LYS A 90 -14.30 -8.59 -13.45
C LYS A 90 -13.68 -9.51 -14.51
N VAL A 91 -12.60 -9.08 -15.18
CA VAL A 91 -11.93 -9.93 -16.21
C VAL A 91 -11.23 -11.16 -15.63
N CYS A 92 -10.97 -11.19 -14.32
CA CYS A 92 -10.40 -12.35 -13.64
C CYS A 92 -11.46 -13.37 -13.17
N SER A 93 -12.75 -13.09 -13.41
CA SER A 93 -13.86 -13.97 -13.03
C SER A 93 -14.02 -15.12 -14.01
N LYS A 94 -14.49 -16.28 -13.52
CA LYS A 94 -14.58 -17.51 -14.32
C LYS A 94 -15.52 -17.39 -15.52
N ASP A 95 -16.55 -16.56 -15.39
CA ASP A 95 -17.62 -16.42 -16.38
C ASP A 95 -17.36 -15.33 -17.42
N VAL A 96 -16.16 -14.71 -17.40
CA VAL A 96 -15.81 -13.59 -18.26
C VAL A 96 -14.63 -13.97 -19.15
N VAL A 97 -14.78 -13.76 -20.46
CA VAL A 97 -13.68 -13.93 -21.42
C VAL A 97 -12.59 -12.91 -21.12
N PHE A 98 -11.35 -13.39 -21.06
CA PHE A 98 -10.20 -12.51 -20.86
C PHE A 98 -9.95 -11.68 -22.12
N GLU A 99 -10.20 -10.38 -22.01
CA GLU A 99 -9.98 -9.42 -23.08
C GLU A 99 -9.44 -8.11 -22.50
N ILE A 100 -8.42 -7.53 -23.12
CA ILE A 100 -7.91 -6.21 -22.75
C ILE A 100 -8.61 -5.16 -23.60
N THR A 101 -9.79 -4.76 -23.16
CA THR A 101 -10.54 -3.62 -23.73
C THR A 101 -9.83 -2.30 -23.43
N LYS A 102 -10.21 -1.22 -24.12
CA LYS A 102 -9.70 0.13 -23.84
C LYS A 102 -9.90 0.52 -22.37
N GLU A 103 -11.09 0.27 -21.83
CA GLU A 103 -11.41 0.54 -20.42
C GLU A 103 -10.46 -0.18 -19.44
N ARG A 104 -10.18 -1.47 -19.68
CA ARG A 104 -9.27 -2.26 -18.82
C ARG A 104 -7.82 -1.80 -18.96
N ARG A 105 -7.40 -1.42 -20.17
CA ARG A 105 -6.07 -0.83 -20.39
C ARG A 105 -5.92 0.51 -19.66
N ASP A 106 -6.91 1.37 -19.75
CA ASP A 106 -6.92 2.67 -19.09
C ASP A 106 -6.91 2.50 -17.56
N ALA A 107 -7.67 1.53 -17.02
CA ALA A 107 -7.63 1.18 -15.61
C ALA A 107 -6.24 0.68 -15.16
N TYR A 108 -5.59 -0.17 -15.96
CA TYR A 108 -4.26 -0.72 -15.69
C TYR A 108 -3.18 0.37 -15.67
N GLU A 109 -3.18 1.30 -16.64
CA GLU A 109 -2.23 2.41 -16.66
C GLU A 109 -2.54 3.44 -15.56
N LYS A 110 -3.82 3.68 -15.25
CA LYS A 110 -4.21 4.56 -14.15
C LYS A 110 -3.66 4.06 -12.82
N ILE A 111 -3.82 2.78 -12.49
CA ILE A 111 -3.31 2.25 -11.22
C ILE A 111 -1.77 2.27 -11.16
N LYS A 112 -1.08 2.09 -12.30
CA LYS A 112 0.38 2.27 -12.39
C LYS A 112 0.78 3.71 -12.09
N TYR A 113 0.07 4.67 -12.66
CA TYR A 113 0.29 6.09 -12.38
C TYR A 113 0.07 6.42 -10.89
N GLU A 114 -0.98 5.87 -10.26
CA GLU A 114 -1.23 6.05 -8.83
C GLU A 114 -0.11 5.45 -7.96
N PHE A 115 0.48 4.31 -8.35
CA PHE A 115 1.64 3.77 -7.63
C PHE A 115 2.88 4.65 -7.74
N ALA A 116 3.12 5.26 -8.91
CA ALA A 116 4.24 6.16 -9.12
C ALA A 116 4.12 7.44 -8.26
N ASN A 117 2.89 7.92 -8.08
CA ASN A 117 2.59 9.16 -7.35
C ASN A 117 2.00 8.89 -5.95
N ALA A 118 2.14 7.67 -5.45
CA ALA A 118 1.53 7.25 -4.21
C ALA A 118 1.99 8.14 -3.04
N PRO A 119 1.06 8.75 -2.28
CA PRO A 119 1.41 9.55 -1.13
C PRO A 119 2.08 8.68 -0.06
N VAL A 120 2.99 9.31 0.67
CA VAL A 120 3.52 8.79 1.91
C VAL A 120 2.40 8.82 2.96
N ILE A 121 2.17 7.70 3.64
CA ILE A 121 1.21 7.67 4.75
C ILE A 121 1.96 7.94 6.07
N ILE A 122 1.31 8.64 6.99
CA ILE A 122 1.84 8.88 8.34
C ILE A 122 1.56 7.67 9.24
N LEU A 123 2.41 7.45 10.24
CA LEU A 123 2.17 6.40 11.23
C LEU A 123 1.08 6.86 12.21
N PRO A 124 0.12 5.99 12.56
CA PRO A 124 -0.95 6.34 13.49
C PRO A 124 -0.42 6.53 14.90
N ASP A 125 -0.89 7.60 15.53
CA ASP A 125 -0.77 7.84 16.96
C ASP A 125 -2.12 7.53 17.62
N PHE A 126 -2.19 6.46 18.40
CA PHE A 126 -3.46 6.03 19.00
C PHE A 126 -3.92 6.91 20.17
N GLU A 127 -3.10 7.86 20.63
CA GLU A 127 -3.47 8.82 21.68
C GLU A 127 -4.18 10.06 21.11
N LEU A 128 -4.12 10.26 19.79
CA LEU A 128 -4.71 11.43 19.10
C LEU A 128 -5.99 11.07 18.34
N PRO A 129 -6.94 12.02 18.18
CA PRO A 129 -8.17 11.76 17.45
C PRO A 129 -7.93 11.53 15.96
N PHE A 130 -8.67 10.60 15.38
CA PHE A 130 -8.70 10.36 13.94
C PHE A 130 -9.80 11.17 13.25
N LYS A 131 -9.55 11.58 12.01
CA LYS A 131 -10.54 12.20 11.12
C LYS A 131 -10.82 11.27 9.95
N LEU A 132 -12.08 10.93 9.73
CA LEU A 132 -12.47 10.11 8.59
C LEU A 132 -13.20 10.98 7.57
N TYR A 133 -12.61 11.15 6.41
CA TYR A 133 -13.28 11.77 5.26
C TYR A 133 -13.90 10.65 4.42
N ILE A 134 -15.21 10.71 4.24
CA ILE A 134 -15.95 9.73 3.45
C ILE A 134 -16.47 10.45 2.21
N ASP A 135 -16.22 9.86 1.06
CA ASP A 135 -16.85 10.25 -0.20
C ASP A 135 -17.64 9.06 -0.73
N ALA A 136 -18.97 9.19 -0.67
CA ALA A 136 -19.91 8.22 -1.23
C ALA A 136 -20.34 8.72 -2.62
N ALA A 137 -19.39 8.86 -3.53
CA ALA A 137 -19.67 9.20 -4.90
C ALA A 137 -20.12 7.95 -5.67
N CYS A 138 -21.44 7.83 -5.83
CA CYS A 138 -22.19 6.87 -6.66
C CYS A 138 -22.63 5.56 -5.96
N ILE A 139 -23.79 5.07 -6.42
CA ILE A 139 -24.56 3.90 -5.97
C ILE A 139 -23.72 2.61 -5.82
N GLN A 140 -22.54 2.54 -6.44
CA GLN A 140 -21.76 1.30 -6.62
C GLN A 140 -20.48 1.21 -5.75
N GLY A 141 -20.11 2.24 -4.98
CA GLY A 141 -18.84 2.21 -4.25
C GLY A 141 -18.69 3.23 -3.12
N LEU A 142 -17.92 2.84 -2.11
CA LEU A 142 -17.53 3.66 -0.96
C LEU A 142 -16.05 4.00 -1.03
N GLY A 143 -15.72 5.30 -0.98
CA GLY A 143 -14.37 5.80 -0.75
C GLY A 143 -14.29 6.47 0.62
N ALA A 144 -13.20 6.24 1.34
CA ALA A 144 -12.88 7.01 2.54
C ALA A 144 -11.37 7.16 2.70
N VAL A 145 -10.94 8.21 3.37
CA VAL A 145 -9.54 8.44 3.73
C VAL A 145 -9.47 8.78 5.20
N LEU A 146 -8.69 8.00 5.94
CA LEU A 146 -8.40 8.24 7.34
C LEU A 146 -7.23 9.21 7.43
N HIS A 147 -7.42 10.31 8.15
CA HIS A 147 -6.44 11.34 8.41
C HIS A 147 -6.18 11.47 9.90
N GLN A 148 -5.02 12.02 10.24
CA GLN A 148 -4.69 12.40 11.60
C GLN A 148 -3.88 13.68 11.61
N ARG A 149 -4.17 14.57 12.57
CA ARG A 149 -3.38 15.77 12.83
C ARG A 149 -2.36 15.45 13.91
N GLN A 150 -1.08 15.56 13.59
CA GLN A 150 0.04 15.28 14.48
C GLN A 150 1.02 16.46 14.50
N ILE A 151 1.82 16.59 15.55
CA ILE A 151 2.93 17.55 15.58
C ILE A 151 4.15 16.87 14.98
N VAL A 152 4.65 17.41 13.88
CA VAL A 152 5.84 16.92 13.19
C VAL A 152 6.81 18.08 13.04
N ASP A 153 8.02 17.93 13.58
CA ASP A 153 9.04 18.98 13.61
C ASP A 153 8.57 20.28 14.30
N GLY A 154 7.71 20.16 15.31
CA GLY A 154 7.14 21.30 16.04
C GLY A 154 5.91 21.94 15.38
N GLU A 155 5.56 21.53 14.16
CA GLU A 155 4.43 22.10 13.42
C GLU A 155 3.25 21.11 13.31
N PRO A 156 2.00 21.57 13.42
CA PRO A 156 0.84 20.71 13.22
C PRO A 156 0.68 20.34 11.74
N ARG A 157 0.81 19.06 11.42
CA ARG A 157 0.58 18.51 10.08
C ARG A 157 -0.59 17.54 10.10
N GLU A 158 -1.49 17.67 9.13
CA GLU A 158 -2.54 16.67 8.87
C GLU A 158 -2.07 15.74 7.75
N GLY A 159 -1.94 14.45 8.06
CA GLY A 159 -1.46 13.44 7.12
C GLY A 159 -2.49 12.34 6.89
N VAL A 160 -2.31 11.63 5.78
CA VAL A 160 -3.10 10.43 5.44
C VAL A 160 -2.55 9.24 6.22
N ILE A 161 -3.41 8.54 6.96
CA ILE A 161 -3.09 7.28 7.64
C ILE A 161 -3.37 6.10 6.72
N CYS A 162 -4.55 6.08 6.08
CA CYS A 162 -4.90 5.06 5.10
C CYS A 162 -6.03 5.50 4.17
N CYS A 163 -5.97 5.03 2.93
CA CYS A 163 -7.09 5.07 1.99
C CYS A 163 -7.91 3.79 2.12
N ILE A 164 -9.23 3.95 2.19
CA ILE A 164 -10.21 2.88 2.28
C ILE A 164 -11.08 2.95 1.03
N SER A 165 -11.23 1.84 0.33
CA SER A 165 -12.11 1.77 -0.82
C SER A 165 -12.78 0.39 -0.87
N ARG A 166 -14.10 0.37 -1.02
CA ARG A 166 -14.89 -0.84 -1.16
C ARG A 166 -15.95 -0.67 -2.23
N GLN A 167 -16.19 -1.74 -2.98
CA GLN A 167 -17.40 -1.86 -3.78
C GLN A 167 -18.55 -2.24 -2.85
N LEU A 168 -19.69 -1.57 -3.02
CA LEU A 168 -20.92 -1.98 -2.36
C LEU A 168 -21.51 -3.14 -3.17
N LYS A 169 -21.96 -4.17 -2.47
CA LYS A 169 -22.78 -5.22 -3.08
C LYS A 169 -24.22 -4.74 -2.93
N ASP A 170 -24.97 -4.79 -4.02
CA ASP A 170 -26.43 -4.74 -3.96
C ASP A 170 -26.97 -5.95 -3.19
#